data_AF-A0A954ST48-F1
#
_entry.id   AF-A0A954ST48-F1
#
_cell.length_a   1.000
_cell.length_b   1.000
_cell.length_c   1.000
_cell.angle_alpha   90.00
_cell.angle_beta   90.00
_cell.angle_gamma   90.00
#
_symmetry.space_group_name_H-M   'P 1'
#
loop_
_entity.id
_entity.type
_entity.pdbx_description
1 polymer ?
#
loop_
_entity_poly.entity_id
_entity_poly.type
_entity_poly.pdbx_seq_one_letter_code
_entity_poly.pdbx_strand_id
1 'polypeptide(L)'
;MTVRTPKYRLHKGSGQALVQIGGRRIYLGKHGTEESKQRYRRLVADWLRGRPAPTTTSNGNGTATAISINAVLLAYWKFAKTYYVEDGEPTSELAGMRSALRPVKELYGATAAEDFGPLCLKAIQQHLVTKGLSRPGINKRINRIRRAFKWAVSEELIPASVHEALRTVAPLKQGRTPAPETEPVKPVSDELVDAVLPHVSPQVAAMIQLQ
;
A
#
# COMPACT_ATOMS: atom_id res chain seq x y z
N MET A 1 -13.73 13.21 -18.99
CA MET A 1 -12.65 12.86 -19.93
C MET A 1 -12.13 11.47 -19.59
N THR A 2 -12.24 10.50 -20.49
CA THR A 2 -11.78 9.12 -20.31
C THR A 2 -10.26 9.07 -20.47
N VAL A 3 -9.52 8.97 -19.36
CA VAL A 3 -8.05 8.87 -19.39
C VAL A 3 -7.67 7.47 -19.87
N ARG A 4 -7.18 7.36 -21.11
CA ARG A 4 -6.75 6.08 -21.67
C ARG A 4 -5.42 5.66 -21.06
N THR A 5 -5.39 4.50 -20.41
CA THR A 5 -4.16 3.93 -19.82
C THR A 5 -3.06 3.80 -20.89
N PRO A 6 -1.89 4.43 -20.70
CA PRO A 6 -0.76 4.32 -21.63
C PRO A 6 -0.35 2.86 -21.84
N LYS A 7 -0.06 2.45 -23.09
CA LYS A 7 0.27 1.05 -23.42
C LYS A 7 1.76 0.75 -23.22
N TYR A 8 2.07 -0.36 -22.55
CA TYR A 8 3.40 -0.99 -22.56
C TYR A 8 3.69 -1.60 -23.94
N ARG A 9 4.79 -1.20 -24.58
CA ARG A 9 5.15 -1.63 -25.95
C ARG A 9 6.61 -2.09 -26.01
N LEU A 10 6.92 -2.94 -26.98
CA LEU A 10 8.29 -3.34 -27.33
C LEU A 10 8.86 -2.43 -28.41
N HIS A 11 10.05 -1.89 -28.20
CA HIS A 11 10.87 -1.30 -29.26
C HIS A 11 11.60 -2.42 -30.00
N LYS A 12 11.23 -2.68 -31.26
CA LYS A 12 11.78 -3.82 -32.03
C LYS A 12 13.29 -3.72 -32.28
N GLY A 13 13.84 -2.51 -32.46
CA GLY A 13 15.25 -2.31 -32.77
C GLY A 13 16.21 -2.47 -31.58
N SER A 14 15.77 -2.22 -30.34
CA SER A 14 16.63 -2.28 -29.15
C SER A 14 16.21 -3.34 -28.12
N GLY A 15 15.09 -4.04 -28.33
CA GLY A 15 14.55 -4.99 -27.35
C GLY A 15 14.03 -4.36 -26.06
N GLN A 16 13.97 -3.03 -25.97
CA GLN A 16 13.55 -2.32 -24.78
C GLN A 16 12.04 -2.13 -24.73
N ALA A 17 11.46 -2.18 -23.54
CA ALA A 17 10.11 -1.75 -23.30
C ALA A 17 10.01 -0.22 -23.34
N LEU A 18 8.92 0.29 -23.88
CA LEU A 18 8.61 1.71 -23.94
C LEU A 18 7.14 1.96 -23.61
N VAL A 19 6.87 3.15 -23.08
CA VAL A 19 5.51 3.69 -22.94
C VAL A 19 5.48 5.11 -23.51
N GLN A 20 4.38 5.50 -24.14
CA GLN A 20 4.19 6.84 -24.68
C GLN A 20 3.20 7.61 -23.80
N ILE A 21 3.67 8.69 -23.19
CA ILE A 21 2.92 9.51 -22.23
C ILE A 21 3.14 10.98 -22.61
N GLY A 22 2.07 11.76 -22.77
CA GLY A 22 2.16 13.18 -23.12
C GLY A 22 2.97 13.47 -24.39
N GLY A 23 2.88 12.60 -25.40
CA GLY A 23 3.63 12.72 -26.66
C GLY A 23 5.10 12.26 -26.61
N ARG A 24 5.66 11.99 -25.42
CA ARG A 24 7.05 11.54 -25.25
C ARG A 24 7.16 10.03 -25.12
N ARG A 25 8.23 9.45 -25.68
CA ARG A 25 8.58 8.02 -25.53
C ARG A 25 9.51 7.85 -24.33
N ILE A 26 9.12 7.01 -23.38
CA ILE A 26 9.92 6.70 -22.18
C ILE A 26 10.32 5.24 -22.24
N TYR A 27 11.61 4.95 -22.27
CA TYR A 27 12.16 3.59 -22.26
C TYR A 27 12.28 3.07 -20.82
N LEU A 28 11.90 1.80 -20.63
CA LEU A 28 11.71 1.17 -19.32
C LEU A 28 12.75 0.09 -19.01
N GLY A 29 13.74 -0.07 -19.89
CA GLY A 29 14.70 -1.17 -19.87
C GLY A 29 14.25 -2.36 -20.72
N LYS A 30 14.91 -3.52 -20.60
CA LYS A 30 14.64 -4.72 -21.42
C LYS A 30 13.17 -5.14 -21.31
N HIS A 31 12.53 -5.40 -22.45
CA HIS A 31 11.12 -5.75 -22.48
C HIS A 31 10.82 -7.10 -21.81
N GLY A 32 9.69 -7.18 -21.12
CA GLY A 32 9.20 -8.39 -20.46
C GLY A 32 9.80 -8.66 -19.08
N THR A 33 10.84 -7.93 -18.67
CA THR A 33 11.44 -8.06 -17.33
C THR A 33 10.52 -7.49 -16.25
N GLU A 34 10.64 -8.00 -15.02
CA GLU A 34 9.87 -7.45 -13.89
C GLU A 34 10.25 -6.01 -13.57
N GLU A 35 11.52 -5.63 -13.75
CA GLU A 35 11.97 -4.24 -13.60
C GLU A 35 11.26 -3.30 -14.59
N SER A 36 11.16 -3.68 -15.87
CA SER A 36 10.51 -2.83 -16.87
C SER A 36 9.00 -2.75 -16.69
N LYS A 37 8.36 -3.84 -16.26
CA LYS A 37 6.94 -3.84 -15.86
C LYS A 37 6.70 -3.00 -14.61
N GLN A 38 7.61 -2.99 -13.64
CA GLN A 38 7.51 -2.14 -12.46
C GLN A 38 7.66 -0.65 -12.82
N ARG A 39 8.66 -0.29 -13.64
CA ARG A 39 8.80 1.09 -14.15
C ARG A 39 7.56 1.54 -14.91
N TYR A 40 6.97 0.66 -15.71
CA TYR A 40 5.67 0.91 -16.36
C TYR A 40 4.54 1.18 -15.36
N ARG A 41 4.37 0.32 -14.36
CA ARG A 41 3.31 0.49 -13.33
C ARG A 41 3.47 1.82 -12.58
N ARG A 42 4.70 2.20 -12.21
CA ARG A 42 5.03 3.49 -11.58
C ARG A 42 4.62 4.66 -12.48
N LEU A 43 5.07 4.66 -13.74
CA LEU A 43 4.76 5.72 -14.71
C LEU A 43 3.28 5.87 -15.00
N VAL A 44 2.55 4.76 -15.11
CA VAL A 44 1.09 4.79 -15.30
C VAL A 44 0.39 5.32 -14.06
N ALA A 45 0.82 4.93 -12.86
CA ALA A 45 0.26 5.44 -11.60
C ALA A 45 0.47 6.95 -11.45
N ASP A 46 1.65 7.46 -11.82
CA ASP A 46 1.97 8.90 -11.83
C ASP A 46 1.17 9.66 -12.90
N TRP A 47 1.01 9.09 -14.11
CA TRP A 47 0.25 9.68 -15.21
C TRP A 47 -1.25 9.81 -14.93
N LEU A 48 -1.86 8.80 -14.30
CA LEU A 48 -3.27 8.84 -13.90
C LEU A 48 -3.59 9.98 -12.92
N ARG A 49 -2.57 10.63 -12.36
CA ARG A 49 -2.67 11.78 -11.43
C ARG A 49 -2.41 13.13 -12.09
N GLY A 50 -2.09 13.16 -13.38
CA GLY A 50 -1.74 14.39 -14.11
C GLY A 50 -0.35 14.94 -13.80
N ARG A 51 0.59 14.10 -13.33
CA ARG A 51 1.99 14.53 -13.13
C ARG A 51 2.85 14.26 -14.37
N PRO A 52 3.78 15.17 -14.71
CA PRO A 52 4.85 14.86 -15.65
C PRO A 52 5.76 13.75 -15.06
N ALA A 53 6.28 12.90 -15.95
CA ALA A 53 7.18 11.81 -15.56
C ALA A 53 8.40 12.36 -14.79
N PRO A 54 8.85 11.69 -13.72
CA PRO A 54 10.05 12.11 -13.01
C PRO A 54 11.25 11.96 -13.94
N THR A 55 11.91 13.08 -14.23
CA THR A 55 13.22 13.10 -14.89
C THR A 55 14.22 12.47 -13.94
N THR A 56 14.85 11.38 -14.36
CA THR A 56 15.93 10.73 -13.60
C THR A 56 17.14 11.66 -13.58
N THR A 57 17.24 12.52 -12.56
CA THR A 57 18.48 13.25 -12.28
C THR A 57 19.30 12.39 -11.33
N SER A 58 20.20 11.58 -11.89
CA SER A 58 21.29 10.98 -11.13
C SER A 58 22.33 12.05 -10.84
N ASN A 59 22.30 12.66 -9.65
CA ASN A 59 23.46 13.35 -9.12
C ASN A 59 24.16 12.39 -8.16
N GLY A 60 25.26 11.82 -8.62
CA GLY A 60 26.17 11.07 -7.77
C GLY A 60 26.87 12.00 -6.79
N ASN A 61 26.95 11.57 -5.54
CA ASN A 61 28.02 11.83 -4.58
C ASN A 61 27.81 10.97 -3.32
N GLY A 62 28.76 10.07 -3.03
CA GLY A 62 28.93 9.43 -1.71
C GLY A 62 28.13 8.14 -1.48
N THR A 63 28.77 6.99 -1.71
CA THR A 63 28.22 5.63 -1.58
C THR A 63 27.94 5.23 -0.12
N ALA A 64 26.71 5.42 0.33
CA ALA A 64 25.96 4.35 0.98
C ALA A 64 24.99 3.79 -0.06
N THR A 65 25.02 2.49 -0.35
CA THR A 65 24.07 1.88 -1.29
C THR A 65 22.67 2.09 -0.75
N ALA A 66 21.93 3.05 -1.31
CA ALA A 66 20.60 3.42 -0.82
C ALA A 66 19.72 2.17 -0.75
N ILE A 67 19.26 1.82 0.46
CA ILE A 67 18.47 0.61 0.67
C ILE A 67 17.17 0.72 -0.15
N SER A 68 16.84 -0.33 -0.89
CA SER A 68 15.58 -0.35 -1.64
C SER A 68 14.39 -0.55 -0.71
N ILE A 69 13.21 -0.12 -1.16
CA ILE A 69 11.95 -0.43 -0.47
C ILE A 69 11.77 -1.93 -0.25
N ASN A 70 12.13 -2.78 -1.20
CA ASN A 70 12.04 -4.23 -1.02
C ASN A 70 12.91 -4.73 0.14
N ALA A 71 14.10 -4.17 0.32
CA ALA A 71 14.97 -4.53 1.43
C ALA A 71 14.39 -4.07 2.77
N VAL A 72 13.84 -2.85 2.86
CA VAL A 72 13.11 -2.37 4.05
C VAL A 72 11.90 -3.27 4.37
N LEU A 73 11.09 -3.60 3.35
CA LEU A 73 9.91 -4.45 3.51
C LEU A 73 10.29 -5.88 3.94
N LEU A 74 11.40 -6.41 3.43
CA LEU A 74 11.89 -7.74 3.80
C LEU A 74 12.39 -7.75 5.25
N ALA A 75 13.17 -6.75 5.66
CA ALA A 75 13.64 -6.59 7.04
C ALA A 75 12.44 -6.49 8.00
N TYR A 76 11.48 -5.62 7.69
CA TYR A 76 10.27 -5.48 8.48
C TYR A 76 9.43 -6.76 8.51
N TRP A 77 9.33 -7.49 7.40
CA TRP A 77 8.58 -8.75 7.37
C TRP A 77 9.21 -9.83 8.26
N LYS A 78 10.54 -9.88 8.39
CA LYS A 78 11.22 -10.78 9.32
C LYS A 78 10.86 -10.44 10.77
N PHE A 79 10.92 -9.15 11.14
CA PHE A 79 10.50 -8.68 12.46
C PHE A 79 9.01 -8.94 12.73
N ALA A 80 8.14 -8.60 11.78
CA ALA A 80 6.70 -8.72 11.94
C ALA A 80 6.26 -10.16 12.24
N LYS A 81 6.95 -11.17 11.68
CA LYS A 81 6.67 -12.59 11.95
C LYS A 81 6.94 -13.02 13.39
N THR A 82 7.90 -12.40 14.07
CA THR A 82 8.22 -12.73 15.47
C THR A 82 7.49 -11.82 16.44
N TYR A 83 7.13 -10.60 16.00
CA TYR A 83 6.48 -9.59 16.82
C TYR A 83 4.96 -9.75 16.90
N TYR A 84 4.29 -10.08 15.79
CA TYR A 84 2.84 -10.26 15.74
C TYR A 84 2.45 -11.71 16.00
N VAL A 85 2.81 -12.21 17.19
CA VAL A 85 2.57 -13.58 17.65
C VAL A 85 1.91 -13.54 19.02
N GLU A 86 0.91 -14.39 19.23
CA GLU A 86 0.22 -14.62 20.50
C GLU A 86 0.05 -16.13 20.67
N ASP A 87 0.42 -16.67 21.83
CA ASP A 87 0.44 -18.12 22.10
C ASP A 87 1.21 -18.98 21.07
N GLY A 88 2.29 -18.42 20.51
CA GLY A 88 3.11 -19.08 19.50
C GLY A 88 2.53 -19.02 18.09
N GLU A 89 1.32 -18.50 17.91
CA GLU A 89 0.63 -18.40 16.62
C GLU A 89 0.61 -16.97 16.07
N PRO A 90 0.74 -16.78 14.74
CA PRO A 90 0.65 -15.45 14.15
C PRO A 90 -0.74 -14.83 14.32
N THR A 91 -0.78 -13.59 14.81
CA THR A 91 -2.04 -12.86 14.95
C THR A 91 -2.58 -12.40 13.59
N SER A 92 -3.86 -12.02 13.55
CA SER A 92 -4.50 -11.45 12.35
C SER A 92 -3.80 -10.17 11.84
N GLU A 93 -3.02 -9.50 12.69
CA GLU A 93 -2.26 -8.32 12.31
C GLU A 93 -1.14 -8.63 11.30
N LEU A 94 -0.51 -9.80 11.37
CA LEU A 94 0.49 -10.21 10.38
C LEU A 94 -0.12 -10.32 8.98
N ALA A 95 -1.32 -10.89 8.87
CA ALA A 95 -2.07 -10.96 7.62
C ALA A 95 -2.51 -9.56 7.13
N GLY A 96 -2.97 -8.71 8.06
CA GLY A 96 -3.28 -7.30 7.79
C GLY A 96 -2.08 -6.52 7.26
N MET A 97 -0.90 -6.80 7.80
CA MET A 97 0.37 -6.20 7.39
C MET A 97 0.80 -6.68 5.99
N ARG A 98 0.77 -7.99 5.73
CA ARG A 98 1.03 -8.56 4.39
C ARG A 98 0.18 -7.87 3.33
N SER A 99 -1.10 -7.71 3.64
CA SER A 99 -2.08 -7.03 2.79
C SER A 99 -1.73 -5.56 2.56
N ALA A 100 -1.28 -4.84 3.59
CA ALA A 100 -0.89 -3.43 3.50
C ALA A 100 0.41 -3.19 2.72
N LEU A 101 1.41 -4.07 2.87
CA LEU A 101 2.73 -3.91 2.24
C LEU A 101 2.77 -4.37 0.78
N ARG A 102 1.88 -5.28 0.37
CA ARG A 102 1.78 -5.76 -1.01
C ARG A 102 1.73 -4.64 -2.07
N PRO A 103 0.86 -3.61 -1.99
CA PRO A 103 0.87 -2.52 -2.97
C PRO A 103 2.15 -1.68 -2.94
N VAL A 104 2.81 -1.54 -1.78
CA VAL A 104 4.11 -0.86 -1.67
C VAL A 104 5.16 -1.63 -2.49
N LYS A 105 5.25 -2.95 -2.28
CA LYS A 105 6.13 -3.86 -3.04
C LYS A 105 5.84 -3.82 -4.55
N GLU A 106 4.57 -3.93 -4.94
CA GLU A 106 4.15 -4.01 -6.34
C GLU A 106 4.48 -2.74 -7.15
N LEU A 107 4.37 -1.56 -6.52
CA LEU A 107 4.51 -0.27 -7.19
C LEU A 107 5.89 0.36 -7.01
N TYR A 108 6.51 0.18 -5.84
CA TYR A 108 7.71 0.92 -5.44
C TYR A 108 8.85 0.03 -4.94
N GLY A 109 8.75 -1.31 -5.02
CA GLY A 109 9.73 -2.23 -4.43
C GLY A 109 11.20 -1.98 -4.81
N ALA A 110 11.48 -1.63 -6.07
CA ALA A 110 12.83 -1.33 -6.55
C ALA A 110 13.26 0.15 -6.34
N THR A 111 12.40 0.99 -5.77
CA THR A 111 12.72 2.40 -5.51
C THR A 111 13.65 2.49 -4.30
N ALA A 112 14.59 3.43 -4.31
CA ALA A 112 15.36 3.75 -3.11
C ALA A 112 14.41 4.20 -1.99
N ALA A 113 14.65 3.79 -0.75
CA ALA A 113 13.73 4.05 0.33
C ALA A 113 13.65 5.54 0.71
N GLU A 114 14.75 6.27 0.51
CA GLU A 114 14.82 7.74 0.64
C GLU A 114 13.93 8.48 -0.37
N ASP A 115 13.74 7.92 -1.57
CA ASP A 115 12.88 8.48 -2.61
C ASP A 115 11.39 8.19 -2.37
N PHE A 116 11.05 7.37 -1.38
CA PHE A 116 9.67 7.01 -1.07
C PHE A 116 8.99 8.10 -0.25
N GLY A 117 8.52 9.14 -0.94
CA GLY A 117 7.91 10.31 -0.32
C GLY A 117 6.37 10.28 -0.19
N PRO A 118 5.77 11.39 0.28
CA PRO A 118 4.32 11.55 0.47
C PRO A 118 3.48 11.24 -0.78
N LEU A 119 4.04 11.51 -1.95
CA LEU A 119 3.36 11.34 -3.23
C LEU A 119 3.27 9.87 -3.64
N CYS A 120 4.30 9.08 -3.33
CA CYS A 120 4.28 7.62 -3.46
C CYS A 120 3.19 7.02 -2.57
N LEU A 121 3.08 7.48 -1.31
CA LEU A 121 2.04 7.00 -0.40
C LEU A 121 0.63 7.42 -0.85
N LYS A 122 0.46 8.64 -1.37
CA LYS A 122 -0.78 9.03 -2.03
C LYS A 122 -1.08 8.09 -3.20
N ALA A 123 -0.08 7.67 -3.99
CA ALA A 123 -0.27 6.76 -5.13
C ALA A 123 -0.79 5.40 -4.71
N ILE A 124 -0.32 4.92 -3.56
CA ILE A 124 -0.89 3.74 -2.93
C ILE A 124 -2.35 3.97 -2.52
N GLN A 125 -2.70 5.12 -1.91
CA GLN A 125 -4.12 5.42 -1.61
C GLN A 125 -4.98 5.29 -2.88
N GLN A 126 -4.59 5.95 -3.97
CA GLN A 126 -5.35 5.92 -5.22
C GLN A 126 -5.41 4.52 -5.84
N HIS A 127 -4.32 3.75 -5.79
CA HIS A 127 -4.31 2.37 -6.27
C HIS A 127 -5.32 1.50 -5.50
N LEU A 128 -5.44 1.70 -4.18
CA LEU A 128 -6.41 0.97 -3.36
C LEU A 128 -7.85 1.43 -3.61
N VAL A 129 -8.07 2.73 -3.90
CA VAL A 129 -9.37 3.25 -4.37
C VAL A 129 -9.77 2.57 -5.67
N THR A 130 -8.86 2.50 -6.66
CA THR A 130 -9.12 1.86 -7.96
C THR A 130 -9.38 0.35 -7.82
N LYS A 131 -8.81 -0.31 -6.80
CA LYS A 131 -9.11 -1.71 -6.46
C LYS A 131 -10.45 -1.90 -5.73
N GLY A 132 -11.21 -0.84 -5.49
CA GLY A 132 -12.53 -0.90 -4.86
C GLY A 132 -12.50 -1.14 -3.35
N LEU A 133 -11.37 -0.88 -2.68
CA LEU A 133 -11.31 -1.03 -1.23
C LEU A 133 -12.09 0.10 -0.54
N SER A 134 -12.74 -0.23 0.57
CA SER A 134 -13.46 0.76 1.35
C SER A 134 -12.53 1.82 1.96
N ARG A 135 -13.02 3.06 2.11
CA ARG A 135 -12.26 4.15 2.72
C ARG A 135 -11.67 3.78 4.10
N PRO A 136 -12.44 3.17 5.05
CA PRO A 136 -11.85 2.71 6.31
C PRO A 136 -10.75 1.67 6.10
N GLY A 137 -10.92 0.74 5.17
CA GLY A 137 -9.93 -0.28 4.82
C GLY A 137 -8.64 0.32 4.25
N ILE A 138 -8.76 1.33 3.39
CA ILE A 138 -7.62 2.08 2.84
C ILE A 138 -6.87 2.78 3.96
N ASN A 139 -7.56 3.55 4.81
CA ASN A 139 -6.93 4.26 5.92
C ASN A 139 -6.21 3.30 6.89
N LYS A 140 -6.83 2.15 7.22
CA LYS A 140 -6.18 1.09 8.02
C LYS A 140 -4.89 0.59 7.37
N ARG A 141 -4.86 0.39 6.05
CA ARG A 141 -3.64 -0.03 5.33
C ARG A 141 -2.57 1.04 5.30
N ILE A 142 -2.94 2.31 5.06
CA ILE A 142 -1.99 3.43 5.09
C ILE A 142 -1.33 3.57 6.47
N ASN A 143 -2.08 3.41 7.54
CA ASN A 143 -1.52 3.44 8.89
C ASN A 143 -0.55 2.27 9.17
N ARG A 144 -0.83 1.07 8.65
CA ARG A 144 0.11 -0.06 8.72
C ARG A 144 1.40 0.21 7.95
N ILE A 145 1.30 0.78 6.74
CA ILE A 145 2.48 1.18 5.96
C ILE A 145 3.33 2.18 6.77
N ARG A 146 2.72 3.21 7.34
CA ARG A 146 3.45 4.16 8.20
C ARG A 146 4.12 3.49 9.38
N ARG A 147 3.45 2.53 10.03
CA ARG A 147 4.02 1.77 11.14
C ARG A 147 5.28 1.01 10.72
N ALA A 148 5.28 0.39 9.53
CA ALA A 148 6.47 -0.27 9.00
C ALA A 148 7.63 0.71 8.75
N PHE A 149 7.34 1.90 8.22
CA PHE A 149 8.37 2.93 8.02
C PHE A 149 8.85 3.56 9.34
N LYS A 150 7.96 3.72 10.33
CA LYS A 150 8.34 4.13 11.68
C LYS A 150 9.35 3.14 12.28
N TRP A 151 9.05 1.84 12.19
CA TRP A 151 9.96 0.80 12.63
C TRP A 151 11.30 0.87 11.89
N ALA A 152 11.29 1.02 10.56
CA ALA A 152 12.51 1.10 9.78
C ALA A 152 13.41 2.29 10.17
N VAL A 153 12.82 3.41 10.61
CA VAL A 153 13.57 4.54 11.19
C VAL A 153 14.18 4.15 12.54
N SER A 154 13.43 3.47 13.41
CA SER A 154 13.93 3.00 14.72
C SER A 154 15.06 1.97 14.62
N GLU A 155 15.12 1.23 13.52
CA GLU A 155 16.21 0.28 13.21
C GLU A 155 17.33 0.91 12.35
N GLU A 156 17.33 2.24 12.19
CA GLU A 156 18.33 2.99 11.42
C GLU A 156 18.48 2.57 9.94
N LEU A 157 17.48 1.87 9.39
CA LEU A 157 17.50 1.43 8.00
C LEU A 157 17.25 2.59 7.03
N ILE A 158 16.50 3.61 7.47
CA ILE A 158 16.14 4.78 6.67
C ILE A 158 16.19 6.05 7.51
N PRO A 159 16.41 7.23 6.89
CA PRO A 159 16.36 8.51 7.60
C PRO A 159 14.98 8.81 8.19
N ALA A 160 14.95 9.49 9.34
CA ALA A 160 13.72 9.92 10.02
C ALA A 160 12.81 10.77 9.12
N SER A 161 13.41 11.60 8.26
CA SER A 161 12.72 12.48 7.31
C SER A 161 11.75 11.73 6.40
N VAL A 162 12.02 10.46 6.06
CA VAL A 162 11.13 9.64 5.23
C VAL A 162 9.80 9.43 5.95
N HIS A 163 9.83 8.87 7.17
CA HIS A 163 8.61 8.63 7.94
C HIS A 163 7.88 9.92 8.31
N GLU A 164 8.61 10.98 8.68
CA GLU A 164 8.04 12.31 8.94
C GLU A 164 7.27 12.84 7.73
N ALA A 165 7.87 12.75 6.53
CA ALA A 165 7.19 13.13 5.30
C ALA A 165 5.93 12.27 5.09
N LEU A 166 5.99 10.95 5.30
CA LEU A 166 4.83 10.07 5.14
C LEU A 166 3.67 10.40 6.10
N ARG A 167 3.95 10.95 7.29
CA ARG A 167 2.93 11.39 8.25
C ARG A 167 2.10 12.56 7.74
N THR A 168 2.64 13.40 6.85
CA THR A 168 1.95 14.57 6.31
C THR A 168 0.76 14.22 5.39
N VAL A 169 0.67 12.98 4.89
CA VAL A 169 -0.42 12.58 4.02
C VAL A 169 -1.74 12.47 4.80
N ALA A 170 -2.75 13.25 4.46
CA ALA A 170 -4.04 13.13 5.16
C ALA A 170 -4.70 11.75 4.91
N PRO A 171 -5.45 11.20 5.89
CA PRO A 171 -6.34 10.07 5.63
C PRO A 171 -7.45 10.48 4.65
N LEU A 172 -8.01 9.51 3.94
CA LEU A 172 -9.17 9.75 3.08
C LEU A 172 -10.39 10.10 3.96
N LYS A 173 -11.07 11.19 3.61
CA LYS A 173 -12.24 11.71 4.33
C LYS A 173 -13.54 11.23 3.68
N GLN A 174 -14.55 10.96 4.49
CA GLN A 174 -15.89 10.59 4.03
C GLN A 174 -16.47 11.70 3.14
N GLY A 175 -17.16 11.33 2.06
CA GLY A 175 -17.75 12.28 1.10
C GLY A 175 -16.73 13.10 0.29
N ARG A 176 -15.42 12.85 0.44
CA ARG A 176 -14.34 13.54 -0.29
C ARG A 176 -13.49 12.59 -1.12
N THR A 177 -13.95 11.36 -1.32
CA THR A 177 -13.28 10.30 -2.07
C THR A 177 -14.30 9.41 -2.76
N PRO A 178 -13.99 8.83 -3.93
CA PRO A 178 -14.86 7.84 -4.58
C PRO A 178 -14.72 6.42 -4.01
N ALA A 179 -13.92 6.21 -2.95
CA ALA A 179 -13.82 4.93 -2.29
C ALA A 179 -15.16 4.54 -1.64
N PRO A 180 -15.58 3.26 -1.72
CA PRO A 180 -16.81 2.81 -1.07
C PRO A 180 -16.74 2.96 0.46
N GLU A 181 -17.90 3.09 1.09
CA GLU A 181 -18.03 2.93 2.54
C GLU A 181 -18.42 1.49 2.85
N THR A 182 -18.09 1.02 4.05
CA THR A 182 -18.62 -0.26 4.57
C THR A 182 -19.98 0.00 5.20
N GLU A 183 -20.94 -0.87 4.95
CA GLU A 183 -22.21 -0.82 5.65
C GLU A 183 -21.98 -0.94 7.17
N PRO A 184 -22.66 -0.12 7.99
CA PRO A 184 -22.65 -0.29 9.43
C PRO A 184 -23.15 -1.69 9.80
N VAL A 185 -22.53 -2.31 10.80
CA VAL A 185 -23.08 -3.52 11.42
C VAL A 185 -24.36 -3.12 12.14
N LYS A 186 -25.48 -3.71 11.74
CA LYS A 186 -26.79 -3.44 12.33
C LYS A 186 -27.03 -4.34 13.56
N PRO A 187 -27.86 -3.92 14.52
CA PRO A 187 -28.34 -4.80 15.59
C PRO A 187 -28.98 -6.06 15.01
N VAL A 188 -28.82 -7.17 15.72
CA VAL A 188 -29.52 -8.42 15.45
C VAL A 188 -30.97 -8.27 15.94
N SER A 189 -31.93 -8.92 15.30
CA SER A 189 -33.33 -8.87 15.74
C SER A 189 -33.53 -9.63 17.04
N ASP A 190 -34.45 -9.15 17.89
CA ASP A 190 -34.79 -9.79 19.17
C ASP A 190 -35.21 -11.26 18.97
N GLU A 191 -35.94 -11.56 17.89
CA GLU A 191 -36.32 -12.93 17.52
C GLU A 191 -35.11 -13.87 17.36
N LEU A 192 -34.01 -13.39 16.79
CA LEU A 192 -32.78 -14.17 16.63
C LEU A 192 -31.99 -14.24 17.95
N VAL A 193 -32.06 -13.18 18.76
CA VAL A 193 -31.48 -13.17 20.11
C VAL A 193 -32.17 -14.24 20.97
N ASP A 194 -33.51 -14.23 21.02
CA ASP A 194 -34.34 -15.18 21.75
C ASP A 194 -34.12 -16.61 21.30
N ALA A 195 -33.96 -16.84 19.99
CA ALA A 195 -33.69 -18.15 19.43
C ALA A 195 -32.33 -18.74 19.87
N VAL A 196 -31.35 -17.89 20.24
CA VAL A 196 -30.01 -18.34 20.67
C VAL A 196 -29.96 -18.63 22.18
N LEU A 197 -30.83 -18.01 22.99
CA LEU A 197 -30.81 -18.16 24.45
C LEU A 197 -30.86 -19.63 24.94
N PRO A 198 -31.64 -20.56 24.33
CA PRO A 198 -31.66 -21.96 24.75
C PRO A 198 -30.38 -22.75 24.43
N HIS A 199 -29.52 -22.23 23.56
CA HIS A 199 -28.33 -22.94 23.04
C HIS A 199 -27.02 -22.50 23.71
N VAL A 200 -27.07 -21.53 24.62
CA VAL A 200 -25.90 -21.01 25.33
C VAL A 200 -25.98 -21.36 26.82
N SER A 201 -24.86 -21.23 27.53
CA SER A 201 -24.86 -21.44 28.99
C SER A 201 -25.69 -20.36 29.70
N PRO A 202 -26.22 -20.63 30.91
CA PRO A 202 -26.98 -19.65 31.67
C PRO A 202 -26.23 -18.33 31.91
N GLN A 203 -24.91 -18.39 32.09
CA GLN A 203 -24.07 -17.20 32.26
C GLN A 203 -24.01 -16.36 30.98
N VAL A 204 -23.87 -17.00 29.81
CA VAL A 204 -23.84 -16.31 28.52
C VAL A 204 -25.24 -15.77 28.17
N ALA A 205 -26.30 -16.52 28.45
CA ALA A 205 -27.68 -16.05 28.26
C ALA A 205 -27.95 -14.76 29.07
N ALA A 206 -27.56 -14.73 30.34
CA ALA A 206 -27.71 -13.55 31.18
C ALA A 206 -26.89 -12.35 30.66
N MET A 207 -25.69 -12.59 30.11
CA MET A 207 -24.89 -11.54 29.47
C MET A 207 -25.55 -10.99 28.21
N ILE A 208 -26.12 -11.85 27.35
CA ILE A 208 -26.84 -11.44 26.14
C ILE A 208 -28.05 -10.57 26.50
N GLN A 209 -28.80 -10.94 27.54
CA GLN A 209 -29.98 -10.21 27.99
C GLN A 209 -29.67 -8.85 28.65
N LEU A 210 -28.40 -8.60 29.01
CA LEU A 210 -27.96 -7.35 29.66
C LEU A 210 -27.44 -6.29 28.67
N GLN A 211 -26.99 -6.71 27.47
CA GLN A 211 -26.41 -5.85 26.42
C GLN A 211 -27.44 -4.87 25.83
#